data_AF-A0A085N1F4-F1
#
_entry.id   AF-A0A085N1F4-F1
#
_cell.length_a   1.000
_cell.length_b   1.000
_cell.length_c   1.000
_cell.angle_alpha   90.00
_cell.angle_beta   90.00
_cell.angle_gamma   90.00
#
_symmetry.space_group_name_H-M   'P 1'
#
loop_
_entity.id
_entity.type
_entity.pdbx_description
1 polymer ?
#
loop_
_entity_poly.entity_id
_entity_poly.type
_entity_poly.pdbx_seq_one_letter_code
_entity_poly.pdbx_strand_id
1 'polypeptide(L)'
;MFAVKNSKEFCAEIESLQLDPSDILVSYDVKDLFTNIPMDVTLDTLEKLLDGDPTLAQRTSLKTFHINKLVSFCMKEANYFRFQELFYMQKRGAPMGSPLSPVLAEVFMEFLEDVAFSTGDTCIIPTVFK
;
A
#
# COMPACT_ATOMS: atom_id res chain seq x y z
N MET A 1 -3.87 -3.09 -6.30
CA MET A 1 -4.22 -1.67 -6.09
C MET A 1 -5.21 -1.27 -7.17
N PHE A 2 -6.35 -0.70 -6.77
CA PHE A 2 -7.33 -0.16 -7.72
C PHE A 2 -6.93 1.27 -8.09
N ALA A 3 -6.20 1.43 -9.19
CA ALA A 3 -5.67 2.72 -9.60
C ALA A 3 -6.04 3.01 -11.06
N VAL A 4 -6.83 4.06 -11.27
CA VAL A 4 -7.22 4.47 -12.61
C VAL A 4 -6.01 4.99 -13.38
N LYS A 5 -5.83 4.51 -14.60
CA LYS A 5 -4.65 4.81 -15.41
C LYS A 5 -4.42 6.29 -15.70
N ASN A 6 -5.49 7.05 -15.96
CA ASN A 6 -5.42 8.51 -16.14
C ASN A 6 -6.81 9.16 -16.06
N SER A 7 -6.83 10.50 -15.97
CA SER A 7 -8.07 11.28 -15.86
C SER A 7 -9.00 11.16 -17.07
N LYS A 8 -8.49 10.93 -18.30
CA LYS A 8 -9.36 10.79 -19.48
C LYS A 8 -10.14 9.48 -19.43
N GLU A 9 -9.47 8.39 -19.08
CA GLU A 9 -10.11 7.08 -18.91
C GLU A 9 -11.13 7.13 -17.77
N PHE A 10 -10.77 7.75 -16.64
CA PHE A 10 -11.72 7.98 -15.55
C PHE A 10 -12.97 8.76 -15.98
N CYS A 11 -12.82 9.87 -16.70
CA CYS A 11 -13.94 10.66 -17.19
C CYS A 11 -14.86 9.84 -18.11
N ALA A 12 -14.30 9.03 -19.00
CA ALA A 12 -15.09 8.17 -19.89
C ALA A 12 -15.88 7.11 -19.11
N GLU A 13 -15.30 6.54 -18.05
CA GLU A 13 -15.96 5.55 -17.21
C GLU A 13 -17.11 6.15 -16.42
N ILE A 14 -16.92 7.31 -15.77
CA ILE A 14 -17.98 7.96 -14.99
C ILE A 14 -19.11 8.50 -15.87
N GLU A 15 -18.85 8.88 -17.13
CA GLU A 15 -19.89 9.29 -18.08
C GLU A 15 -20.87 8.16 -18.41
N SER A 16 -20.40 6.90 -18.37
CA SER A 16 -21.22 5.72 -18.63
C SER A 16 -22.02 5.24 -17.42
N LEU A 17 -21.72 5.76 -16.22
CA LEU A 17 -22.34 5.34 -14.97
C LEU A 17 -23.80 5.81 -14.89
N GLN A 18 -24.72 4.88 -14.65
CA GLN A 18 -26.12 5.20 -14.34
C GLN A 18 -26.26 5.30 -12.82
N LEU A 19 -26.77 6.43 -12.33
CA LEU A 19 -26.95 6.69 -10.90
C LEU A 19 -28.42 6.58 -10.51
N ASP A 20 -28.68 5.90 -9.40
CA ASP A 20 -29.98 5.88 -8.73
C ASP A 20 -30.11 7.07 -7.77
N PRO A 21 -31.33 7.59 -7.52
CA PRO A 21 -31.54 8.69 -6.57
C PRO A 21 -31.09 8.40 -5.12
N SER A 22 -30.90 7.13 -4.78
CA SER A 22 -30.38 6.67 -3.48
C SER A 22 -28.85 6.60 -3.41
N ASP A 23 -28.15 6.75 -4.54
CA ASP A 23 -26.71 6.64 -4.58
C ASP A 23 -26.04 7.82 -3.89
N ILE A 24 -24.91 7.54 -3.25
CA ILE A 24 -24.08 8.53 -2.57
C ILE A 24 -22.64 8.44 -3.04
N LEU A 25 -22.01 9.61 -3.23
CA LEU A 25 -20.58 9.71 -3.46
C LEU A 25 -19.88 9.92 -2.13
N VAL A 26 -18.90 9.07 -1.83
CA VAL A 26 -18.07 9.19 -0.64
C VAL A 26 -16.60 9.26 -1.04
N SER A 27 -15.86 10.16 -0.43
CA SER A 27 -14.41 10.30 -0.60
C SER A 27 -13.73 10.16 0.76
N TYR A 28 -12.69 9.33 0.82
CA TYR A 28 -11.89 9.08 2.00
C TYR A 28 -10.46 9.53 1.77
N ASP A 29 -9.85 10.10 2.80
CA ASP A 29 -8.43 10.47 2.80
C ASP A 29 -7.71 9.74 3.93
N VAL A 30 -6.55 9.17 3.61
CA VAL A 30 -5.76 8.42 4.60
C VAL A 30 -4.90 9.40 5.38
N LYS A 31 -5.21 9.53 6.68
CA LYS A 31 -4.45 10.39 7.57
C LYS A 31 -3.07 9.79 7.88
N ASP A 32 -2.02 10.59 7.62
CA ASP A 32 -0.64 10.32 8.01
C ASP A 32 -0.16 8.92 7.54
N LEU A 33 -0.44 8.57 6.27
CA LEU A 33 -0.20 7.24 5.69
C LEU A 33 1.16 6.67 6.10
N PHE A 34 2.26 7.34 5.74
CA PHE A 34 3.61 6.81 5.98
C PHE A 34 3.89 6.51 7.44
N THR A 35 3.57 7.41 8.36
CA THR A 35 3.87 7.23 9.79
C THR A 35 2.93 6.24 10.48
N ASN A 36 1.81 5.87 9.84
CA ASN A 36 0.82 4.94 10.38
C ASN A 36 0.78 3.56 9.71
N ILE A 37 1.60 3.29 8.69
CA ILE A 37 1.67 1.95 8.07
C ILE A 37 2.02 0.88 9.14
N PRO A 38 1.19 -0.16 9.31
CA PRO A 38 1.49 -1.30 10.17
C PRO A 38 2.60 -2.15 9.55
N MET A 39 3.84 -1.90 9.97
CA MET A 39 5.03 -2.48 9.32
C MET A 39 5.06 -4.01 9.37
N ASP A 40 4.61 -4.63 10.45
CA ASP A 40 4.60 -6.11 10.57
C ASP A 40 3.64 -6.74 9.54
N VAL A 41 2.42 -6.22 9.43
CA VAL A 41 1.44 -6.65 8.41
C VAL A 41 1.99 -6.40 7.00
N THR A 42 2.66 -5.27 6.80
CA THR A 42 3.20 -4.89 5.48
C THR A 42 4.33 -5.81 5.04
N LEU A 43 5.23 -6.20 5.96
CA LEU A 43 6.31 -7.14 5.69
C LEU A 43 5.78 -8.55 5.40
N ASP A 44 4.75 -8.99 6.13
CA ASP A 44 4.08 -10.27 5.86
C ASP A 44 3.40 -10.28 4.49
N THR A 45 2.74 -9.18 4.11
CA THR A 45 2.15 -9.03 2.78
C THR A 45 3.22 -9.00 1.68
N LEU A 46 4.32 -8.27 1.90
CA LEU A 46 5.45 -8.22 0.97
C LEU A 46 6.03 -9.62 0.71
N GLU A 47 6.22 -10.41 1.77
CA GLU A 47 6.71 -11.79 1.66
C GLU A 47 5.76 -12.65 0.81
N LYS A 48 4.44 -12.58 1.05
CA LYS A 48 3.45 -13.30 0.22
C LYS A 48 3.47 -12.88 -1.24
N LEU A 49 3.60 -11.58 -1.52
CA LEU A 49 3.67 -11.06 -2.90
C LEU A 49 4.92 -11.56 -3.62
N LEU A 50 6.06 -11.57 -2.92
CA LEU A 50 7.33 -12.06 -3.47
C LEU A 50 7.32 -13.58 -3.68
N ASP A 51 6.73 -14.35 -2.76
CA ASP A 51 6.56 -15.80 -2.93
C ASP A 51 5.61 -16.14 -4.08
N GLY A 52 4.63 -15.28 -4.34
CA GLY A 52 3.70 -15.39 -5.46
C GLY A 52 4.28 -14.98 -6.82
N ASP A 53 5.45 -14.35 -6.87
CA ASP A 53 6.06 -13.91 -8.12
C ASP A 53 6.94 -15.01 -8.77
N PRO A 54 6.47 -15.65 -9.86
CA PRO A 54 7.24 -16.71 -10.53
C PRO A 54 8.51 -16.17 -11.21
N THR A 55 8.63 -14.84 -11.35
CA THR A 55 9.76 -14.20 -12.01
C THR A 55 10.88 -13.78 -11.07
N LEU A 56 10.67 -13.85 -9.75
CA LEU A 56 11.62 -13.36 -8.75
C LEU A 56 13.01 -14.01 -8.92
N ALA A 57 13.06 -15.31 -9.15
CA ALA A 57 14.29 -16.07 -9.33
C ALA A 57 15.10 -15.67 -10.57
N GLN A 58 14.47 -15.03 -11.57
CA GLN A 58 15.19 -14.49 -12.73
C GLN A 58 15.74 -13.09 -12.50
N ARG A 59 15.19 -12.35 -11.52
CA ARG A 59 15.59 -10.97 -11.19
C ARG A 59 16.67 -10.92 -10.12
N THR A 60 16.74 -11.94 -9.25
CA THR A 60 17.72 -11.99 -8.16
C THR A 60 17.98 -13.41 -7.67
N SER A 61 19.15 -13.63 -7.07
CA SER A 61 19.50 -14.87 -6.35
C SER A 61 18.99 -14.91 -4.92
N LEU A 62 18.44 -13.79 -4.43
CA LEU A 62 17.87 -13.70 -3.08
C LEU A 62 16.53 -14.43 -3.01
N LYS A 63 16.36 -15.26 -1.98
CA LYS A 63 15.05 -15.80 -1.60
C LYS A 63 14.20 -14.70 -0.96
N THR A 64 12.88 -14.88 -1.01
CA THR A 64 11.91 -13.98 -0.39
C THR A 64 12.26 -13.56 1.03
N PHE A 65 12.56 -14.54 1.90
CA PHE A 65 12.99 -14.29 3.27
C PHE A 65 14.20 -13.33 3.38
N HIS A 66 15.17 -13.42 2.46
CA HIS A 66 16.32 -12.51 2.48
C HIS A 66 15.91 -11.08 2.15
N ILE A 67 15.05 -10.90 1.15
CA ILE A 67 14.52 -9.59 0.77
C ILE A 67 13.70 -9.01 1.92
N ASN A 68 12.78 -9.78 2.48
CA ASN A 68 11.93 -9.34 3.58
C ASN A 68 12.77 -8.92 4.80
N LYS A 69 13.82 -9.69 5.13
CA LYS A 69 14.75 -9.37 6.21
C LYS A 69 15.54 -8.07 5.96
N LEU A 70 15.98 -7.83 4.72
CA LEU A 70 16.66 -6.58 4.36
C LEU A 70 15.73 -5.38 4.45
N VAL A 71 14.48 -5.52 3.97
CA VAL A 71 13.47 -4.47 4.05
C VAL A 71 13.12 -4.19 5.52
N SER A 72 12.92 -5.22 6.34
CA SER A 72 12.72 -5.07 7.79
C SER A 72 13.87 -4.27 8.40
N PHE A 73 15.12 -4.68 8.14
CA PHE A 73 16.30 -3.97 8.62
C PHE A 73 16.27 -2.47 8.27
N CYS A 74 15.98 -2.14 7.01
CA CYS A 74 15.91 -0.75 6.57
C CYS A 74 14.76 0.04 7.22
N MET A 75 13.63 -0.60 7.53
CA MET A 75 12.43 0.07 8.03
C MET A 75 12.33 0.16 9.56
N LYS A 76 12.87 -0.83 10.28
CA LYS A 76 12.69 -0.98 11.72
C LYS A 76 14.01 -0.75 12.47
N GLU A 77 15.09 -1.42 12.08
CA GLU A 77 16.35 -1.41 12.83
C GLU A 77 17.30 -0.26 12.43
N ALA A 78 17.36 0.07 11.15
CA ALA A 78 18.26 1.08 10.57
C ALA A 78 17.57 2.43 10.30
N ASN A 79 16.36 2.61 10.79
CA ASN A 79 15.54 3.78 10.56
C ASN A 79 15.89 4.92 11.54
N TYR A 80 17.05 5.53 11.30
CA TYR A 80 17.55 6.65 12.09
C TYR A 80 17.58 7.94 11.27
N PHE A 81 17.31 9.05 11.95
CA PHE A 81 17.47 10.40 11.38
C PHE A 81 18.14 11.34 12.38
N ARG A 82 18.77 12.39 11.86
CA ARG A 82 19.43 13.42 12.67
C ARG A 82 18.58 14.67 12.73
N PHE A 83 18.35 15.19 13.92
CA PHE A 83 17.68 16.46 14.15
C PHE A 83 18.36 17.21 15.30
N GLN A 84 18.73 18.48 15.09
CA GLN A 84 19.45 19.29 16.09
C GLN A 84 20.68 18.59 16.69
N GLU A 85 21.52 18.00 15.83
CA GLU A 85 22.71 17.23 16.21
C GLU A 85 22.48 15.98 17.08
N LEU A 86 21.22 15.57 17.26
CA LEU A 86 20.85 14.35 17.96
C LEU A 86 20.32 13.30 16.97
N PHE A 87 20.61 12.03 17.26
CA PHE A 87 20.10 10.90 16.51
C PHE A 87 18.81 10.39 17.13
N TYR A 88 17.81 10.14 16.28
CA TYR A 88 16.52 9.60 16.66
C TYR A 88 16.23 8.37 15.82
N MET A 89 15.50 7.43 16.41
CA MET A 89 14.96 6.27 15.71
C MET A 89 13.45 6.48 15.53
N GLN A 90 12.97 6.28 14.30
CA GLN A 90 11.54 6.26 14.04
C GLN A 90 10.96 4.91 14.50
N LYS A 91 9.96 4.97 15.38
CA LYS A 91 9.41 3.78 16.06
C LYS A 91 8.23 3.13 15.32
N ARG A 92 7.59 3.85 14.40
CA ARG A 92 6.34 3.44 13.74
C ARG A 92 6.31 3.91 12.29
N GLY A 93 5.60 3.16 11.46
CA GLY A 93 5.43 3.48 10.05
C GLY A 93 6.71 3.39 9.23
N ALA A 94 6.60 3.82 7.98
CA ALA A 94 7.68 3.96 7.03
C ALA A 94 8.26 5.40 7.11
N PRO A 95 9.59 5.58 7.02
CA PRO A 95 10.20 6.91 7.08
C PRO A 95 9.96 7.72 5.80
N MET A 96 9.30 8.86 5.93
CA MET A 96 9.11 9.78 4.80
C MET A 96 10.48 10.19 4.22
N GLY A 97 10.64 10.02 2.91
CA GLY A 97 11.90 10.28 2.20
C GLY A 97 12.75 9.03 1.93
N SER A 98 12.41 7.87 2.51
CA SER A 98 13.03 6.61 2.08
C SER A 98 12.46 6.17 0.73
N PRO A 99 13.30 5.68 -0.21
CA PRO A 99 12.85 5.20 -1.51
C PRO A 99 11.96 3.95 -1.42
N LEU A 100 12.02 3.21 -0.30
CA LEU A 100 11.18 2.03 -0.07
C LEU A 100 9.80 2.40 0.49
N SER A 101 9.65 3.58 1.09
CA SER A 101 8.40 3.93 1.77
C SER A 101 7.18 4.02 0.86
N PRO A 102 7.26 4.61 -0.35
CA PRO A 102 6.13 4.59 -1.29
C PRO A 102 5.71 3.17 -1.66
N VAL A 103 6.67 2.29 -1.93
CA VAL A 103 6.40 0.89 -2.30
C VAL A 103 5.73 0.14 -1.15
N LEU A 104 6.19 0.32 0.08
CA LEU A 104 5.58 -0.33 1.25
C LEU A 104 4.21 0.25 1.58
N ALA A 105 3.99 1.54 1.32
CA ALA A 105 2.68 2.15 1.42
C ALA A 105 1.71 1.52 0.43
N GLU A 106 2.12 1.34 -0.84
CA GLU A 106 1.32 0.66 -1.86
C GLU A 106 0.99 -0.78 -1.47
N VAL A 107 1.99 -1.56 -1.03
CA VAL A 107 1.78 -2.95 -0.57
C VAL A 107 0.74 -3.02 0.55
N PHE A 108 0.81 -2.11 1.53
CA PHE A 108 -0.17 -2.07 2.61
C PHE A 108 -1.55 -1.63 2.14
N MET A 109 -1.63 -0.59 1.29
CA MET A 109 -2.89 -0.06 0.79
C MET A 109 -3.62 -1.08 -0.09
N GLU A 110 -2.91 -1.83 -0.93
CA GLU A 110 -3.48 -2.91 -1.71
C GLU A 110 -4.06 -4.02 -0.81
N PHE A 111 -3.33 -4.41 0.24
CA PHE A 111 -3.85 -5.35 1.23
C PHE A 111 -5.10 -4.82 1.95
N LEU A 112 -5.10 -3.54 2.33
CA LEU A 112 -6.22 -2.90 3.00
C LEU A 112 -7.46 -2.84 2.10
N GLU A 113 -7.28 -2.49 0.83
CA GLU A 113 -8.33 -2.49 -0.20
C GLU A 113 -8.95 -3.88 -0.35
N ASP A 114 -8.11 -4.91 -0.51
CA ASP A 114 -8.58 -6.30 -0.64
C ASP A 114 -9.40 -6.75 0.57
N VAL A 115 -8.94 -6.43 1.79
CA VAL A 115 -9.69 -6.73 3.01
C VAL A 115 -11.01 -5.97 3.05
N ALA A 116 -11.00 -4.67 2.73
CA ALA A 116 -12.19 -3.83 2.77
C ALA A 116 -13.27 -4.31 1.78
N PHE A 117 -12.88 -4.64 0.54
CA PHE A 117 -13.82 -5.05 -0.50
C PHE A 117 -14.23 -6.52 -0.42
N SER A 118 -13.42 -7.40 0.18
CA SER A 118 -13.81 -8.81 0.39
C SER A 118 -14.71 -9.02 1.61
N THR A 119 -14.67 -8.13 2.59
CA THR A 119 -15.45 -8.23 3.84
C THR A 119 -16.63 -7.27 3.91
N GLY A 120 -16.81 -6.41 2.89
CA GLY A 120 -17.90 -5.45 2.81
C GLY A 120 -19.29 -6.09 2.69
N ASP A 121 -20.31 -5.36 3.13
CA ASP A 121 -21.71 -5.76 2.97
C ASP A 121 -22.05 -5.81 1.47
N THR A 122 -22.56 -6.95 1.00
CA THR A 122 -22.94 -7.15 -0.41
C THR A 122 -24.10 -6.27 -0.85
N CYS A 123 -24.78 -5.60 0.09
CA CYS A 123 -25.81 -4.62 -0.23
C CYS A 123 -25.24 -3.25 -0.66
N ILE A 124 -23.97 -2.97 -0.36
CA ILE A 124 -23.29 -1.71 -0.67
C ILE A 124 -22.02 -2.05 -1.45
N ILE A 125 -22.18 -2.62 -2.66
CA ILE A 125 -21.02 -2.92 -3.52
C ILE A 125 -20.60 -1.62 -4.19
N PRO A 126 -19.42 -1.06 -3.85
CA PRO A 126 -18.94 0.14 -4.51
C PRO A 126 -18.62 -0.17 -5.98
N THR A 127 -18.93 0.77 -6.88
CA THR A 127 -18.38 0.73 -8.23
C THR A 127 -16.89 0.98 -8.16
N VAL A 128 -16.09 0.00 -8.58
CA VAL A 128 -14.63 0.09 -8.54
C VAL A 128 -14.09 0.38 -9.93
N PHE A 129 -13.33 1.46 -10.06
CA PHE A 129 -12.65 1.87 -11.28
C PHE A 129 -11.21 1.33 -11.28
N LYS A 130 -10.68 0.93 -12.44
CA LYS A 130 -9.35 0.33 -12.60
C LYS A 130 -8.65 0.89 -13.84
#